data_AF-V2YFZ0-F1
#
_entry.id   AF-V2YFZ0-F1
#
_cell.length_a   1.000
_cell.length_b   1.000
_cell.length_c   1.000
_cell.angle_alpha   90.00
_cell.angle_beta   90.00
_cell.angle_gamma   90.00
#
_symmetry.space_group_name_H-M   'P 1'
#
loop_
_entity.id
_entity.type
_entity.pdbx_description
1 polymer ?
#
loop_
_entity_poly.entity_id
_entity_poly.type
_entity_poly.pdbx_seq_one_letter_code
_entity_poly.pdbx_strand_id
1 'polypeptide(L)'
;MKPSASLRRGLAPVLALALACSLTLPSSAFFWSKKTDAPYVEDFSKNGLTGSSITFDITDFTVRPDSKTPLSGVTIDSLPDPGAGSLCVGDQLLQPGSYVDATALSGLRFQSAQSPTVTETSFTLTPAFPSGQGERQATVKLYLLTQENRAPVARNMELATYKNVAITGYFDAVDGEGDALTFQLTSTPARGAVTLAEDGSSQFVYTPYENKTGRDSFTYVAVDPAGNTSPEAKVTLRIDKADTKVTYADLEGHPAQKAAVRMAEEGIYVGRYVDGRYFFDPDQPVTRAQFLTMAMSVAGLKDLEGVTLTGFSDDDAIPTWAKGAVSAALKAGVVQGTRDENGAPVFGAGDSISRAEAAVMLDNLLDITDVPVAVFSPGSGHWAAQSAANLSASGIIRADTAGDVQLSSALTMADAAEMLDGALTMVDARSSGSWLPWS
;
A
#
# COMPACT_ATOMS: atom_id res chain seq x y z
N MET A 1 -13.55 -19.55 -78.74
CA MET A 1 -12.91 -20.87 -78.88
C MET A 1 -11.81 -21.00 -77.84
N LYS A 2 -11.99 -21.87 -76.84
CA LYS A 2 -10.85 -22.47 -76.12
C LYS A 2 -10.20 -23.50 -77.06
N PRO A 3 -8.90 -23.76 -76.90
CA PRO A 3 -8.55 -25.09 -76.44
C PRO A 3 -7.48 -25.12 -75.34
N SER A 4 -7.45 -26.27 -74.71
CA SER A 4 -6.79 -26.72 -73.49
C SER A 4 -5.43 -27.39 -73.73
N ALA A 5 -4.57 -27.35 -72.69
CA ALA A 5 -3.57 -28.37 -72.28
C ALA A 5 -2.39 -28.67 -73.25
N SER A 6 -1.15 -29.01 -72.88
CA SER A 6 -0.59 -29.64 -71.67
C SER A 6 0.96 -29.74 -71.73
N LEU A 7 1.61 -29.71 -70.56
CA LEU A 7 2.84 -30.41 -70.11
C LEU A 7 4.21 -30.28 -70.83
N ARG A 8 5.25 -29.89 -70.06
CA ARG A 8 6.38 -30.74 -69.55
C ARG A 8 7.38 -29.90 -68.73
N ARG A 9 7.52 -30.16 -67.41
CA ARG A 9 8.63 -30.85 -66.69
C ARG A 9 9.97 -30.10 -66.57
N GLY A 10 10.36 -29.80 -65.33
CA GLY A 10 11.73 -29.47 -64.90
C GLY A 10 11.78 -29.25 -63.38
N LEU A 11 12.55 -30.06 -62.65
CA LEU A 11 12.63 -30.17 -61.19
C LEU A 11 13.37 -29.00 -60.48
N ALA A 12 12.81 -28.60 -59.31
CA ALA A 12 13.34 -28.27 -57.95
C ALA A 12 14.86 -28.04 -57.70
N PRO A 13 15.34 -27.46 -56.56
CA PRO A 13 14.67 -27.36 -55.24
C PRO A 13 15.00 -26.11 -54.35
N VAL A 14 14.54 -26.17 -53.08
CA VAL A 14 14.98 -25.46 -51.84
C VAL A 14 14.73 -23.93 -51.79
N LEU A 15 14.18 -23.28 -50.76
CA LEU A 15 14.30 -23.45 -49.32
C LEU A 15 13.14 -22.65 -48.68
N ALA A 16 12.18 -23.30 -48.02
CA ALA A 16 11.19 -22.62 -47.18
C ALA A 16 11.53 -22.95 -45.73
N LEU A 17 12.28 -22.05 -45.09
CA LEU A 17 12.58 -22.13 -43.67
C LEU A 17 11.28 -21.78 -42.90
N ALA A 18 10.68 -22.79 -42.28
CA ALA A 18 9.68 -22.60 -41.25
C ALA A 18 10.36 -21.95 -40.04
N LEU A 19 10.16 -20.65 -39.84
CA LEU A 19 10.46 -20.02 -38.56
C LEU A 19 9.26 -20.30 -37.63
N ALA A 20 9.34 -21.44 -36.95
CA ALA A 20 8.56 -21.67 -35.75
C ALA A 20 9.07 -20.70 -34.68
N CYS A 21 8.41 -19.55 -34.54
CA CYS A 21 8.55 -18.73 -33.35
C CYS A 21 7.95 -19.52 -32.19
N SER A 22 8.82 -20.11 -31.37
CA SER A 22 8.52 -20.53 -30.01
C SER A 22 8.11 -19.29 -29.20
N LEU A 23 6.83 -18.95 -29.27
CA LEU A 23 6.18 -18.20 -28.20
C LEU A 23 6.04 -19.16 -27.03
N THR A 24 6.98 -19.09 -26.09
CA THR A 24 6.75 -19.55 -24.72
C THR A 24 5.66 -18.66 -24.13
N LEU A 25 4.41 -19.06 -24.36
CA LEU A 25 3.29 -18.55 -23.57
C LEU A 25 3.60 -18.87 -22.10
N PRO A 26 3.56 -17.91 -21.16
CA PRO A 26 3.50 -18.27 -19.76
C PRO A 26 2.27 -19.16 -19.57
N SER A 27 2.54 -20.40 -19.19
CA SER A 27 1.52 -21.36 -18.82
C SER A 27 0.89 -20.94 -17.50
N SER A 28 -0.13 -20.08 -17.58
CA SER A 28 -1.08 -19.84 -16.50
C SER A 28 -2.41 -19.33 -17.04
N ALA A 29 -2.91 -19.97 -18.10
CA ALA A 29 -4.34 -20.15 -18.25
C ALA A 29 -4.79 -21.21 -17.24
N PHE A 30 -5.02 -20.79 -15.99
CA PHE A 30 -5.64 -21.63 -14.98
C PHE A 30 -7.08 -21.93 -15.40
N PHE A 31 -7.27 -23.07 -16.04
CA PHE A 31 -8.58 -23.72 -16.13
C PHE A 31 -8.95 -24.16 -14.71
N TRP A 32 -9.92 -23.48 -14.11
CA TRP A 32 -10.40 -23.79 -12.76
C TRP A 32 -11.21 -25.09 -12.78
N SER A 33 -10.54 -26.24 -12.73
CA SER A 33 -11.10 -27.36 -11.98
C SER A 33 -10.99 -26.95 -10.50
N LYS A 34 -12.11 -26.63 -9.85
CA LYS A 34 -12.13 -26.51 -8.38
C LYS A 34 -11.76 -27.89 -7.86
N LYS A 35 -10.46 -28.15 -7.67
CA LYS A 35 -10.03 -29.17 -6.73
C LYS A 35 -10.52 -28.64 -5.40
N THR A 36 -11.58 -29.23 -4.86
CA THR A 36 -12.04 -28.87 -3.52
C THR A 36 -10.92 -29.30 -2.59
N ASP A 37 -10.22 -28.32 -2.01
CA ASP A 37 -9.19 -28.62 -1.02
C ASP A 37 -9.82 -29.45 0.10
N ALA A 38 -9.10 -30.49 0.54
CA ALA A 38 -9.54 -31.32 1.66
C ALA A 38 -9.70 -30.42 2.90
N PRO A 39 -10.68 -30.72 3.78
CA PRO A 39 -10.88 -29.92 4.96
C PRO A 39 -9.64 -29.93 5.86
N TYR A 40 -9.29 -28.78 6.43
CA TYR A 40 -8.17 -28.60 7.35
C TYR A 40 -8.51 -27.53 8.39
N VAL A 41 -7.75 -27.50 9.49
CA VAL A 41 -7.83 -26.43 10.51
C VAL A 41 -6.70 -25.43 10.23
N GLU A 42 -7.01 -24.14 10.22
CA GLU A 42 -6.00 -23.07 10.04
C GLU A 42 -4.99 -23.06 11.20
N ASP A 43 -3.76 -22.68 10.89
CA ASP A 43 -2.79 -22.33 11.93
C ASP A 43 -3.32 -21.10 12.66
N PHE A 44 -3.17 -21.05 13.99
CA PHE A 44 -3.63 -19.92 14.79
C PHE A 44 -2.73 -19.69 16.00
N SER A 45 -2.90 -18.53 16.62
CA SER A 45 -2.18 -18.16 17.84
C SER A 45 -3.10 -17.75 18.97
N LYS A 46 -2.62 -17.94 20.20
CA LYS A 46 -3.19 -17.33 21.40
C LYS A 46 -2.08 -16.75 22.26
N ASN A 47 -2.46 -15.85 23.14
CA ASN A 47 -1.56 -15.32 24.16
C ASN A 47 -2.19 -15.41 25.54
N GLY A 48 -1.36 -15.24 26.56
CA GLY A 48 -1.79 -15.13 27.94
C GLY A 48 -0.65 -14.70 28.84
N LEU A 49 -1.01 -14.21 30.02
CA LEU A 49 -0.05 -13.81 31.02
C LEU A 49 0.73 -15.02 31.53
N THR A 50 2.01 -14.82 31.82
CA THR A 50 2.86 -15.81 32.48
C THR A 50 2.20 -16.32 33.77
N GLY A 51 2.22 -17.64 33.98
CA GLY A 51 1.58 -18.30 35.12
C GLY A 51 0.05 -18.44 35.03
N SER A 52 -0.58 -17.88 34.00
CA SER A 52 -2.03 -18.03 33.77
C SER A 52 -2.35 -19.22 32.87
N SER A 53 -3.65 -19.51 32.72
CA SER A 53 -4.15 -20.54 31.80
C SER A 53 -4.64 -19.87 30.51
N ILE A 54 -4.09 -20.30 29.37
CA ILE A 54 -4.63 -19.98 28.05
C ILE A 54 -5.69 -21.04 27.72
N THR A 55 -6.95 -20.63 27.58
CA THR A 55 -8.07 -21.53 27.28
C THR A 55 -8.41 -21.51 25.80
N PHE A 56 -8.89 -22.62 25.27
CA PHE A 56 -9.35 -22.74 23.88
C PHE A 56 -10.87 -22.87 23.84
N ASP A 57 -11.46 -22.41 22.75
CA ASP A 57 -12.84 -22.71 22.39
C ASP A 57 -12.89 -23.46 21.05
N ILE A 58 -13.95 -24.21 20.80
CA ILE A 58 -14.15 -24.88 19.52
C ILE A 58 -14.08 -23.91 18.33
N THR A 59 -14.47 -22.63 18.51
CA THR A 59 -14.37 -21.62 17.44
C THR A 59 -12.94 -21.25 17.06
N ASP A 60 -11.95 -21.51 17.92
CA ASP A 60 -10.55 -21.28 17.58
C ASP A 60 -10.08 -22.22 16.46
N PHE A 61 -10.68 -23.41 16.35
CA PHE A 61 -10.32 -24.44 15.35
C PHE A 61 -11.08 -24.23 14.04
N THR A 62 -10.83 -23.08 13.39
CA THR A 62 -11.51 -22.70 12.15
C THR A 62 -11.21 -23.69 11.01
N VAL A 63 -12.26 -24.33 10.50
CA VAL A 63 -12.16 -25.30 9.40
C VAL A 63 -12.25 -24.60 8.05
N ARG A 64 -11.33 -24.92 7.14
CA ARG A 64 -11.28 -24.48 5.74
C ARG A 64 -11.32 -25.68 4.79
N PRO A 65 -11.76 -25.51 3.53
CA PRO A 65 -12.27 -24.28 2.92
C PRO A 65 -13.72 -23.96 3.33
N ASP A 66 -14.45 -24.92 3.92
CA ASP A 66 -15.83 -24.74 4.34
C ASP A 66 -15.94 -24.78 5.87
N SER A 67 -16.16 -23.61 6.47
CA SER A 67 -16.43 -23.41 7.89
C SER A 67 -17.62 -24.20 8.44
N LYS A 68 -18.48 -24.76 7.58
CA LYS A 68 -19.61 -25.60 7.98
C LYS A 68 -19.25 -27.09 8.10
N THR A 69 -18.08 -27.49 7.62
CA THR A 69 -17.63 -28.88 7.77
C THR A 69 -17.38 -29.15 9.26
N PRO A 70 -18.09 -30.09 9.89
CA PRO A 70 -17.94 -30.33 11.31
C PRO A 70 -16.59 -30.97 11.61
N LEU A 71 -15.92 -30.45 12.62
CA LEU A 71 -14.74 -31.08 13.21
C LEU A 71 -15.22 -32.20 14.15
N SER A 72 -14.62 -33.39 14.05
CA SER A 72 -14.87 -34.51 14.98
C SER A 72 -13.96 -34.47 16.19
N GLY A 73 -12.77 -33.88 16.05
CA GLY A 73 -11.79 -33.71 17.10
C GLY A 73 -10.41 -33.41 16.54
N VAL A 74 -9.40 -33.47 17.38
CA VAL A 74 -8.00 -33.26 17.00
C VAL A 74 -7.11 -34.31 17.66
N THR A 75 -6.07 -34.74 16.97
CA THR A 75 -4.99 -35.54 17.54
C THR A 75 -3.81 -34.62 17.80
N ILE A 76 -3.28 -34.61 19.02
CA ILE A 76 -2.10 -33.80 19.38
C ILE A 76 -0.85 -34.49 18.86
N ASP A 77 -0.12 -33.86 17.94
CA ASP A 77 1.06 -34.47 17.30
C ASP A 77 2.36 -34.12 18.03
N SER A 78 2.46 -32.89 18.54
CA SER A 78 3.57 -32.42 19.36
C SER A 78 3.06 -31.62 20.54
N LEU A 79 3.89 -31.46 21.58
CA LEU A 79 3.56 -30.67 22.77
C LEU A 79 4.35 -29.35 22.78
N PRO A 80 3.88 -28.34 23.54
CA PRO A 80 4.66 -27.15 23.84
C PRO A 80 6.00 -27.47 24.52
N ASP A 81 6.92 -26.51 24.50
CA ASP A 81 8.14 -26.53 25.29
C ASP A 81 7.78 -26.76 26.77
N PRO A 82 8.33 -27.80 27.42
CA PRO A 82 7.99 -28.12 28.80
C PRO A 82 8.43 -27.02 29.80
N GLY A 83 9.40 -26.19 29.43
CA GLY A 83 9.80 -25.01 30.18
C GLY A 83 8.85 -23.82 30.00
N ALA A 84 7.97 -23.83 28.98
CA ALA A 84 6.91 -22.83 28.82
C ALA A 84 5.67 -23.14 29.67
N GLY A 85 5.33 -24.43 29.80
CA GLY A 85 4.10 -24.86 30.49
C GLY A 85 3.64 -26.25 30.08
N SER A 86 2.35 -26.54 30.25
CA SER A 86 1.78 -27.85 29.95
C SER A 86 0.39 -27.76 29.31
N LEU A 87 0.12 -28.65 28.35
CA LEU A 87 -1.16 -28.73 27.64
C LEU A 87 -2.05 -29.81 28.28
N CYS A 88 -3.28 -29.46 28.62
CA CYS A 88 -4.23 -30.32 29.31
C CYS A 88 -5.64 -30.22 28.72
N VAL A 89 -6.47 -31.24 28.91
CA VAL A 89 -7.93 -31.15 28.76
C VAL A 89 -8.54 -31.42 30.12
N GLY A 90 -9.23 -30.43 30.70
CA GLY A 90 -9.54 -30.46 32.13
C GLY A 90 -8.26 -30.67 32.95
N ASP A 91 -8.27 -31.64 33.88
CA ASP A 91 -7.12 -31.97 34.73
C ASP A 91 -6.16 -33.01 34.12
N GLN A 92 -6.44 -33.51 32.92
CA GLN A 92 -5.62 -34.53 32.27
C GLN A 92 -4.54 -33.89 31.39
N LEU A 93 -3.27 -34.15 31.70
CA LEU A 93 -2.13 -33.81 30.85
C LEU A 93 -2.20 -34.58 29.53
N LEU A 94 -1.98 -33.88 28.42
CA LEU A 94 -1.94 -34.48 27.09
C LEU A 94 -0.54 -35.00 26.75
N GLN A 95 -0.50 -35.99 25.87
CA GLN A 95 0.70 -36.58 25.29
C GLN A 95 0.61 -36.57 23.76
N PRO A 96 1.74 -36.64 23.03
CA PRO A 96 1.70 -36.90 21.59
C PRO A 96 0.86 -38.16 21.28
N GLY A 97 -0.03 -38.06 20.30
CA GLY A 97 -1.03 -39.06 19.94
C GLY A 97 -2.37 -38.96 20.71
N SER A 98 -2.50 -38.04 21.67
CA SER A 98 -3.77 -37.88 22.39
C SER A 98 -4.86 -37.35 21.48
N TYR A 99 -6.03 -38.00 21.48
CA TYR A 99 -7.21 -37.53 20.76
C TYR A 99 -8.11 -36.71 21.68
N VAL A 100 -8.48 -35.51 21.24
CA VAL A 100 -9.45 -34.63 21.91
C VAL A 100 -10.68 -34.54 21.04
N ASP A 101 -11.81 -35.03 21.54
CA ASP A 101 -13.10 -34.95 20.85
C ASP A 101 -13.53 -33.48 20.67
N ALA A 102 -14.24 -33.18 19.59
CA ALA A 102 -14.72 -31.83 19.32
C ALA A 102 -15.54 -31.24 20.49
N THR A 103 -16.32 -32.07 21.19
CA THR A 103 -17.10 -31.65 22.36
C THR A 103 -16.25 -31.32 23.59
N ALA A 104 -14.98 -31.77 23.61
CA ALA A 104 -14.02 -31.52 24.68
C ALA A 104 -13.02 -30.40 24.34
N LEU A 105 -13.04 -29.86 23.12
CA LEU A 105 -12.10 -28.82 22.68
C LEU A 105 -12.20 -27.54 23.49
N SER A 106 -13.42 -27.13 23.91
CA SER A 106 -13.58 -25.98 24.81
C SER A 106 -13.01 -26.22 26.23
N GLY A 107 -12.60 -27.45 26.54
CA GLY A 107 -11.89 -27.81 27.78
C GLY A 107 -10.38 -27.91 27.62
N LEU A 108 -9.84 -27.75 26.40
CA LEU A 108 -8.41 -27.68 26.15
C LEU A 108 -7.86 -26.40 26.80
N ARG A 109 -6.73 -26.52 27.48
CA ARG A 109 -6.01 -25.41 28.09
C ARG A 109 -4.50 -25.62 28.05
N PHE A 110 -3.78 -24.53 27.92
CA PHE A 110 -2.34 -24.48 28.18
C PHE A 110 -2.09 -23.74 29.50
N GLN A 111 -1.53 -24.44 30.47
CA GLN A 111 -1.12 -23.86 31.74
C GLN A 111 0.32 -23.33 31.60
N SER A 112 0.48 -22.02 31.59
CA SER A 112 1.80 -21.38 31.59
C SER A 112 2.54 -21.67 32.90
N ALA A 113 3.85 -21.90 32.81
CA ALA A 113 4.73 -21.97 33.97
C ALA A 113 4.80 -20.61 34.69
N GLN A 114 5.05 -20.63 36.00
CA GLN A 114 5.21 -19.39 36.78
C GLN A 114 6.49 -18.60 36.41
N SER A 115 7.47 -19.29 35.82
CA SER A 115 8.74 -18.70 35.37
C SER A 115 9.20 -19.45 34.12
N PRO A 116 8.59 -19.15 32.96
CA PRO A 116 8.84 -19.89 31.75
C PRO A 116 10.25 -19.61 31.21
N THR A 117 10.89 -20.60 30.60
CA THR A 117 12.23 -20.46 30.01
C THR A 117 12.23 -19.85 28.62
N VAL A 118 11.05 -19.71 28.02
CA VAL A 118 10.80 -19.14 26.70
C VAL A 118 9.57 -18.23 26.76
N THR A 119 9.52 -17.23 25.89
CA THR A 119 8.36 -16.32 25.76
C THR A 119 7.36 -16.78 24.70
N GLU A 120 7.73 -17.78 23.91
CA GLU A 120 6.90 -18.35 22.85
C GLU A 120 7.05 -19.86 22.84
N THR A 121 5.96 -20.55 22.55
CA THR A 121 5.96 -22.00 22.35
C THR A 121 4.89 -22.38 21.32
N SER A 122 4.95 -23.58 20.77
CA SER A 122 3.91 -24.09 19.87
C SER A 122 3.60 -25.55 20.12
N PHE A 123 2.42 -25.99 19.72
CA PHE A 123 2.10 -27.40 19.56
C PHE A 123 1.43 -27.63 18.21
N THR A 124 1.52 -28.85 17.69
CA THR A 124 0.90 -29.22 16.42
C THR A 124 -0.19 -30.26 16.63
N LEU A 125 -1.19 -30.23 15.77
CA LEU A 125 -2.32 -31.15 15.80
C LEU A 125 -2.75 -31.57 14.40
N THR A 126 -3.34 -32.76 14.30
CA THR A 126 -3.99 -33.27 13.09
C THR A 126 -5.50 -33.28 13.33
N PRO A 127 -6.31 -32.54 12.55
CA PRO A 127 -7.74 -32.54 12.70
C PRO A 127 -8.36 -33.87 12.24
N ALA A 128 -9.46 -34.26 12.87
CA ALA A 128 -10.27 -35.39 12.47
C ALA A 128 -11.64 -34.92 12.00
N PHE A 129 -12.10 -35.44 10.87
CA PHE A 129 -13.39 -35.14 10.26
C PHE A 129 -14.24 -36.41 10.15
N PRO A 130 -15.56 -36.29 9.92
CA PRO A 130 -16.40 -37.47 9.68
C PRO A 130 -15.94 -38.31 8.48
N SER A 131 -15.24 -37.71 7.52
CA SER A 131 -14.65 -38.37 6.35
C SER A 131 -13.34 -39.11 6.64
N GLY A 132 -12.76 -38.95 7.83
CA GLY A 132 -11.44 -39.48 8.20
C GLY A 132 -10.51 -38.41 8.77
N GLN A 133 -9.24 -38.77 8.99
CA GLN A 133 -8.24 -37.80 9.43
C GLN A 133 -7.92 -36.79 8.34
N GLY A 134 -7.68 -35.55 8.76
CA GLY A 134 -7.17 -34.49 7.90
C GLY A 134 -5.76 -34.80 7.45
N GLU A 135 -5.42 -34.37 6.24
CA GLU A 135 -4.11 -34.60 5.64
C GLU A 135 -3.08 -33.52 6.02
N ARG A 136 -3.54 -32.42 6.62
CA ARG A 136 -2.73 -31.26 6.99
C ARG A 136 -2.71 -31.06 8.50
N GLN A 137 -1.50 -30.94 9.06
CA GLN A 137 -1.29 -30.50 10.43
C GLN A 137 -1.56 -29.01 10.58
N ALA A 138 -2.14 -28.63 11.72
CA ALA A 138 -2.26 -27.25 12.16
C ALA A 138 -1.27 -26.99 13.29
N THR A 139 -0.66 -25.80 13.27
CA THR A 139 0.24 -25.29 14.30
C THR A 139 -0.50 -24.28 15.16
N VAL A 140 -0.44 -24.48 16.46
CA VAL A 140 -0.97 -23.55 17.45
C VAL A 140 0.21 -22.88 18.14
N LYS A 141 0.40 -21.58 17.89
CA LYS A 141 1.46 -20.78 18.52
C LYS A 141 0.93 -20.08 19.78
N LEU A 142 1.73 -20.07 20.84
CA LEU A 142 1.38 -19.50 22.13
C LEU A 142 2.41 -18.47 22.54
N TYR A 143 1.95 -17.27 22.87
CA TYR A 143 2.77 -16.17 23.38
C TYR A 143 2.55 -16.00 24.89
N LEU A 144 3.65 -15.95 25.63
CA LEU A 144 3.67 -15.77 27.07
C LEU A 144 4.03 -14.33 27.41
N LEU A 145 3.03 -13.59 27.85
CA LEU A 145 3.13 -12.16 28.05
C LEU A 145 3.45 -11.82 29.52
N THR A 146 4.09 -10.68 29.72
CA THR A 146 4.33 -10.08 31.05
C THR A 146 3.24 -9.07 31.43
N GLN A 147 2.50 -8.56 30.45
CA GLN A 147 1.38 -7.64 30.59
C GLN A 147 0.30 -7.97 29.56
N GLU A 148 -0.92 -7.44 29.76
CA GLU A 148 -2.00 -7.62 28.78
C GLU A 148 -1.66 -6.92 27.47
N ASN A 149 -2.11 -7.51 26.36
CA ASN A 149 -1.88 -6.99 25.01
C ASN A 149 -3.18 -7.00 24.23
N ARG A 150 -3.64 -5.84 23.77
CA ARG A 150 -4.90 -5.72 23.01
C ARG A 150 -4.68 -6.03 21.53
N ALA A 151 -5.75 -6.43 20.86
CA ALA A 151 -5.72 -6.60 19.42
C ALA A 151 -5.62 -5.25 18.69
N PRO A 152 -4.93 -5.21 17.54
CA PRO A 152 -4.87 -4.01 16.72
C PRO A 152 -6.24 -3.67 16.10
N VAL A 153 -6.36 -2.46 15.58
CA VAL A 153 -7.55 -1.97 14.89
C VAL A 153 -7.18 -1.57 13.47
N ALA A 154 -7.59 -2.38 12.48
CA ALA A 154 -7.49 -2.06 11.06
C ALA A 154 -8.67 -1.19 10.59
N ARG A 155 -8.43 -0.30 9.63
CA ARG A 155 -9.41 0.69 9.15
C ARG A 155 -9.79 0.47 7.69
N ASN A 156 -11.04 0.80 7.36
CA ASN A 156 -11.50 0.77 5.98
C ASN A 156 -10.78 1.85 5.16
N MET A 157 -10.53 1.56 3.89
CA MET A 157 -9.84 2.46 2.98
C MET A 157 -10.64 2.63 1.68
N GLU A 158 -10.57 3.83 1.11
CA GLU A 158 -11.08 4.12 -0.22
C GLU A 158 -9.94 4.57 -1.13
N LEU A 159 -9.73 3.87 -2.23
CA LEU A 159 -8.66 4.14 -3.19
C LEU A 159 -9.24 4.27 -4.61
N ALA A 160 -8.50 4.95 -5.48
CA ALA A 160 -8.83 5.04 -6.89
C ALA A 160 -7.60 4.87 -7.77
N THR A 161 -7.80 4.24 -8.93
CA THR A 161 -6.80 4.14 -9.98
C THR A 161 -7.46 4.21 -11.35
N TYR A 162 -6.65 4.30 -12.41
CA TYR A 162 -7.13 4.22 -13.77
C TYR A 162 -7.07 2.79 -14.32
N LYS A 163 -7.87 2.53 -15.36
CA LYS A 163 -7.84 1.29 -16.13
C LYS A 163 -6.41 0.96 -16.56
N ASN A 164 -5.95 -0.24 -16.23
CA ASN A 164 -4.60 -0.77 -16.52
C ASN A 164 -3.45 -0.07 -15.77
N VAL A 165 -3.74 0.74 -14.74
CA VAL A 165 -2.71 1.40 -13.93
C VAL A 165 -2.68 0.77 -12.54
N ALA A 166 -1.54 0.19 -12.19
CA ALA A 166 -1.32 -0.31 -10.84
C ALA A 166 -1.11 0.84 -9.85
N ILE A 167 -1.45 0.62 -8.59
CA ILE A 167 -1.16 1.57 -7.50
C ILE A 167 -0.45 0.85 -6.35
N THR A 168 0.46 1.57 -5.71
CA THR A 168 1.01 1.20 -4.42
C THR A 168 0.13 1.81 -3.34
N GLY A 169 -0.43 0.98 -2.47
CA GLY A 169 -1.22 1.38 -1.30
C GLY A 169 -0.55 0.93 -0.02
N TYR A 170 -1.05 1.43 1.11
CA TYR A 170 -0.55 1.07 2.42
C TYR A 170 -1.69 0.89 3.40
N PHE A 171 -1.75 -0.25 4.06
CA PHE A 171 -2.80 -0.54 5.03
C PHE A 171 -2.77 0.44 6.21
N ASP A 172 -3.96 0.78 6.69
CA ASP A 172 -4.17 1.67 7.83
C ASP A 172 -4.63 0.84 9.03
N ALA A 173 -3.75 0.70 10.01
CA ALA A 173 -4.08 0.08 11.28
C ALA A 173 -3.33 0.77 12.41
N VAL A 174 -3.90 0.71 13.61
CA VAL A 174 -3.28 1.18 14.83
C VAL A 174 -3.23 0.07 15.86
N ASP A 175 -2.13 0.03 16.58
CA ASP A 175 -1.97 -0.78 17.77
C ASP A 175 -1.98 0.14 19.01
N GLY A 176 -2.67 -0.26 20.06
CA GLY A 176 -2.85 0.58 21.25
C GLY A 176 -1.59 0.66 22.13
N GLU A 177 -0.65 -0.25 21.92
CA GLU A 177 0.58 -0.44 22.65
C GLU A 177 1.77 0.11 21.83
N GLY A 178 1.54 0.39 20.55
CA GLY A 178 2.51 0.96 19.62
C GLY A 178 3.36 -0.10 18.93
N ASP A 179 2.92 -1.35 18.93
CA ASP A 179 3.65 -2.47 18.35
C ASP A 179 3.69 -2.41 16.81
N ALA A 180 4.76 -2.96 16.24
CA ALA A 180 4.88 -3.12 14.80
C ALA A 180 3.90 -4.18 14.29
N LEU A 181 3.12 -3.83 13.27
CA LEU A 181 2.06 -4.68 12.72
C LEU A 181 2.49 -5.35 11.42
N THR A 182 2.00 -6.58 11.23
CA THR A 182 2.03 -7.28 9.94
C THR A 182 0.61 -7.39 9.37
N PHE A 183 0.50 -7.55 8.04
CA PHE A 183 -0.80 -7.51 7.35
C PHE A 183 -1.05 -8.76 6.53
N GLN A 184 -2.31 -9.19 6.49
CA GLN A 184 -2.74 -10.36 5.75
C GLN A 184 -4.05 -10.09 5.00
N LEU A 185 -4.17 -10.61 3.78
CA LEU A 185 -5.42 -10.58 3.01
C LEU A 185 -6.35 -11.69 3.46
N THR A 186 -7.61 -11.34 3.72
CA THR A 186 -8.67 -12.31 4.04
C THR A 186 -9.62 -12.54 2.87
N SER A 187 -9.61 -11.66 1.87
CA SER A 187 -10.23 -11.89 0.57
C SER A 187 -9.44 -11.26 -0.57
N THR A 188 -9.71 -11.70 -1.80
CA THR A 188 -9.10 -11.14 -3.02
C THR A 188 -10.11 -10.31 -3.83
N PRO A 189 -9.64 -9.29 -4.57
CA PRO A 189 -10.51 -8.51 -5.44
C PRO A 189 -11.02 -9.31 -6.64
N ALA A 190 -12.14 -8.86 -7.21
CA ALA A 190 -12.76 -9.50 -8.37
C ALA A 190 -12.30 -8.89 -9.71
N ARG A 191 -11.77 -7.67 -9.71
CA ARG A 191 -11.36 -6.93 -10.92
C ARG A 191 -9.87 -6.62 -10.99
N GLY A 192 -9.10 -7.08 -10.02
CA GLY A 192 -7.65 -6.99 -10.01
C GLY A 192 -7.02 -8.04 -9.10
N ALA A 193 -5.73 -7.91 -8.88
CA ALA A 193 -4.96 -8.70 -7.92
C ALA A 193 -4.26 -7.76 -6.93
N VAL A 194 -4.01 -8.28 -5.73
CA VAL A 194 -3.22 -7.60 -4.70
C VAL A 194 -1.97 -8.43 -4.43
N THR A 195 -0.83 -7.75 -4.42
CA THR A 195 0.45 -8.33 -3.99
C THR A 195 0.90 -7.62 -2.73
N LEU A 196 1.18 -8.38 -1.68
CA LEU A 196 1.74 -7.86 -0.43
C LEU A 196 3.26 -7.88 -0.47
N ALA A 197 3.91 -7.03 0.33
CA ALA A 197 5.33 -7.16 0.62
C ALA A 197 5.62 -8.47 1.37
N GLU A 198 6.73 -9.15 1.03
CA GLU A 198 7.10 -10.44 1.63
C GLU A 198 7.39 -10.35 3.14
N ASP A 199 7.79 -9.17 3.61
CA ASP A 199 8.04 -8.87 5.02
C ASP A 199 6.74 -8.65 5.85
N GLY A 200 5.57 -8.67 5.19
CA GLY A 200 4.28 -8.42 5.83
C GLY A 200 4.07 -6.96 6.22
N SER A 201 4.87 -6.03 5.72
CA SER A 201 4.71 -4.59 5.96
C SER A 201 3.36 -4.07 5.43
N SER A 202 3.02 -2.83 5.77
CA SER A 202 1.75 -2.22 5.36
C SER A 202 1.64 -2.02 3.85
N GLN A 203 2.74 -2.10 3.09
CA GLN A 203 2.74 -1.86 1.65
C GLN A 203 2.07 -3.00 0.86
N PHE A 204 1.24 -2.62 -0.11
CA PHE A 204 0.70 -3.53 -1.10
C PHE A 204 0.62 -2.88 -2.49
N VAL A 205 0.58 -3.70 -3.53
CA VAL A 205 0.32 -3.26 -4.90
C VAL A 205 -1.02 -3.82 -5.37
N TYR A 206 -1.92 -2.95 -5.81
CA TYR A 206 -3.15 -3.34 -6.50
C TYR A 206 -2.97 -3.16 -8.00
N THR A 207 -3.20 -4.23 -8.77
CA THR A 207 -3.12 -4.23 -10.23
C THR A 207 -4.48 -4.59 -10.82
N PRO A 208 -5.18 -3.65 -11.48
CA PRO A 208 -6.39 -3.97 -12.24
C PRO A 208 -6.10 -5.06 -13.28
N TYR A 209 -7.03 -6.01 -13.45
CA TYR A 209 -6.99 -6.88 -14.61
C TYR A 209 -7.22 -6.08 -15.88
N GLU A 210 -6.68 -6.59 -16.99
CA GLU A 210 -6.69 -5.88 -18.26
C GLU A 210 -8.10 -5.42 -18.65
N ASN A 211 -8.19 -4.14 -18.99
CA ASN A 211 -9.39 -3.44 -19.43
C ASN A 211 -10.56 -3.41 -18.44
N LYS A 212 -10.34 -3.72 -17.14
CA LYS A 212 -11.37 -3.58 -16.11
C LYS A 212 -11.55 -2.13 -15.67
N THR A 213 -12.79 -1.76 -15.41
CA THR A 213 -13.23 -0.49 -14.80
C THR A 213 -14.31 -0.76 -13.76
N GLY A 214 -14.68 0.24 -12.96
CA GLY A 214 -15.75 0.18 -11.96
C GLY A 214 -15.23 -0.11 -10.54
N ARG A 215 -16.15 -0.45 -9.64
CA ARG A 215 -15.81 -0.75 -8.23
C ARG A 215 -15.22 -2.14 -8.06
N ASP A 216 -14.24 -2.24 -7.18
CA ASP A 216 -13.62 -3.48 -6.72
C ASP A 216 -13.41 -3.41 -5.20
N SER A 217 -13.15 -4.54 -4.55
CA SER A 217 -12.83 -4.53 -3.12
C SER A 217 -12.16 -5.81 -2.66
N PHE A 218 -11.37 -5.69 -1.61
CA PHE A 218 -10.80 -6.81 -0.89
C PHE A 218 -10.74 -6.49 0.61
N THR A 219 -10.46 -7.48 1.42
CA THR A 219 -10.44 -7.36 2.88
C THR A 219 -9.13 -7.85 3.47
N TYR A 220 -8.76 -7.29 4.62
CA TYR A 220 -7.50 -7.53 5.28
C TYR A 220 -7.62 -7.44 6.81
N VAL A 221 -6.61 -7.97 7.49
CA VAL A 221 -6.42 -7.86 8.94
C VAL A 221 -4.99 -7.40 9.25
N ALA A 222 -4.83 -6.75 10.40
CA ALA A 222 -3.53 -6.48 11.01
C ALA A 222 -3.26 -7.48 12.13
N VAL A 223 -2.00 -7.89 12.28
CA VAL A 223 -1.55 -8.87 13.27
C VAL A 223 -0.36 -8.30 14.03
N ASP A 224 -0.45 -8.31 15.36
CA ASP A 224 0.62 -7.85 16.25
C ASP A 224 1.65 -8.96 16.57
N PRO A 225 2.78 -8.64 17.21
CA PRO A 225 3.80 -9.63 17.58
C PRO A 225 3.35 -10.65 18.63
N ALA A 226 2.28 -10.37 19.38
CA ALA A 226 1.66 -11.28 20.35
C ALA A 226 0.59 -12.19 19.72
N GLY A 227 0.43 -12.12 18.38
CA GLY A 227 -0.49 -12.93 17.61
C GLY A 227 -1.97 -12.55 17.77
N ASN A 228 -2.29 -11.35 18.27
CA ASN A 228 -3.65 -10.84 18.16
C ASN A 228 -3.91 -10.35 16.74
N THR A 229 -5.15 -10.57 16.28
CA THR A 229 -5.61 -10.18 14.94
C THR A 229 -6.73 -9.15 15.06
N SER A 230 -6.69 -8.11 14.24
CA SER A 230 -7.74 -7.10 14.18
C SER A 230 -9.06 -7.68 13.66
N PRO A 231 -10.21 -7.02 13.92
CA PRO A 231 -11.38 -7.19 13.06
C PRO A 231 -11.02 -6.94 11.59
N GLU A 232 -11.77 -7.59 10.70
CA GLU A 232 -11.57 -7.44 9.26
C GLU A 232 -11.90 -6.01 8.80
N ALA A 233 -10.99 -5.42 8.03
CA ALA A 233 -11.15 -4.13 7.38
C ALA A 233 -11.25 -4.29 5.86
N LYS A 234 -11.94 -3.35 5.21
CA LYS A 234 -12.23 -3.38 3.77
C LYS A 234 -11.51 -2.27 3.02
N VAL A 235 -10.81 -2.62 1.96
CA VAL A 235 -10.33 -1.70 0.94
C VAL A 235 -11.33 -1.68 -0.20
N THR A 236 -11.90 -0.50 -0.49
CA THR A 236 -12.78 -0.27 -1.64
C THR A 236 -12.00 0.49 -2.71
N LEU A 237 -12.04 0.00 -3.96
CA LEU A 237 -11.35 0.61 -5.07
C LEU A 237 -12.31 1.08 -6.15
N ARG A 238 -12.01 2.23 -6.75
CA ARG A 238 -12.63 2.71 -7.98
C ARG A 238 -11.61 2.66 -9.12
N ILE A 239 -11.94 1.97 -10.20
CA ILE A 239 -11.12 1.87 -11.41
C ILE A 239 -11.77 2.71 -12.51
N ASP A 240 -11.18 3.87 -12.80
CA ASP A 240 -11.74 4.86 -13.71
C ASP A 240 -11.15 4.77 -15.11
N LYS A 241 -11.81 5.43 -16.06
CA LYS A 241 -11.19 5.75 -17.34
C LYS A 241 -10.63 7.16 -17.20
N ALA A 242 -9.35 7.32 -17.50
CA ALA A 242 -8.75 8.64 -17.55
C ALA A 242 -9.47 9.50 -18.59
N ASP A 243 -9.73 10.76 -18.27
CA ASP A 243 -10.26 11.78 -19.20
C ASP A 243 -9.12 12.47 -19.97
N THR A 244 -8.12 11.67 -20.34
CA THR A 244 -7.01 12.08 -21.18
C THR A 244 -6.60 10.93 -22.09
N LYS A 245 -5.97 11.28 -23.22
CA LYS A 245 -5.36 10.32 -24.14
C LYS A 245 -3.86 10.15 -23.92
N VAL A 246 -3.30 10.86 -22.93
CA VAL A 246 -1.87 10.81 -22.62
C VAL A 246 -1.54 9.46 -21.97
N THR A 247 -0.53 8.80 -22.53
CA THR A 247 0.09 7.59 -21.96
C THR A 247 1.60 7.73 -22.06
N TYR A 248 2.29 7.41 -20.98
CA TYR A 248 3.74 7.60 -20.85
C TYR A 248 4.51 6.34 -21.18
N ALA A 249 5.53 6.46 -22.03
CA ALA A 249 6.36 5.34 -22.47
C ALA A 249 7.36 4.85 -21.40
N ASP A 250 7.60 5.67 -20.38
CA ASP A 250 8.59 5.49 -19.32
C ASP A 250 7.98 5.27 -17.93
N LEU A 251 6.65 5.09 -17.84
CA LEU A 251 5.94 4.87 -16.57
C LEU A 251 5.17 3.54 -16.50
N GLU A 252 5.35 2.62 -17.44
CA GLU A 252 4.67 1.32 -17.36
C GLU A 252 5.12 0.56 -16.10
N GLY A 253 4.19 0.34 -15.16
CA GLY A 253 4.47 -0.30 -13.87
C GLY A 253 5.15 0.60 -12.84
N HIS A 254 5.41 1.87 -13.15
CA HIS A 254 6.01 2.82 -12.23
C HIS A 254 4.97 3.32 -11.20
N PRO A 255 5.30 3.44 -9.90
CA PRO A 255 4.35 3.89 -8.86
C PRO A 255 3.68 5.25 -9.16
N ALA A 256 4.44 6.20 -9.69
CA ALA A 256 3.94 7.52 -10.07
C ALA A 256 3.01 7.54 -11.31
N GLN A 257 2.76 6.40 -11.99
CA GLN A 257 1.96 6.36 -13.22
C GLN A 257 0.56 6.94 -13.03
N LYS A 258 -0.12 6.61 -11.91
CA LYS A 258 -1.45 7.13 -11.60
C LYS A 258 -1.43 8.65 -11.43
N ALA A 259 -0.46 9.16 -10.66
CA ALA A 259 -0.30 10.59 -10.43
C ALA A 259 0.00 11.35 -11.73
N ALA A 260 0.91 10.84 -12.55
CA ALA A 260 1.28 11.44 -13.84
C ALA A 260 0.10 11.52 -14.83
N VAL A 261 -0.74 10.47 -14.88
CA VAL A 261 -1.95 10.49 -15.72
C VAL A 261 -2.95 11.52 -15.21
N ARG A 262 -3.16 11.61 -13.88
CA ARG A 262 -4.07 12.61 -13.30
C ARG A 262 -3.57 14.03 -13.56
N MET A 263 -2.27 14.30 -13.39
CA MET A 263 -1.71 15.62 -13.70
C MET A 263 -1.93 16.03 -15.16
N ALA A 264 -1.88 15.08 -16.10
CA ALA A 264 -2.17 15.35 -17.50
C ALA A 264 -3.67 15.57 -17.77
N GLU A 265 -4.54 14.84 -17.07
CA GLU A 265 -6.00 15.01 -17.11
C GLU A 265 -6.41 16.40 -16.61
N GLU A 266 -5.82 16.86 -15.51
CA GLU A 266 -6.06 18.19 -14.92
C GLU A 266 -5.32 19.32 -15.67
N GLY A 267 -4.51 18.99 -16.69
CA GLY A 267 -3.75 19.98 -17.46
C GLY A 267 -2.61 20.64 -16.68
N ILE A 268 -2.16 20.05 -15.58
CA ILE A 268 -1.09 20.58 -14.71
C ILE A 268 0.29 20.31 -15.31
N TYR A 269 0.54 19.07 -15.74
CA TYR A 269 1.81 18.67 -16.32
C TYR A 269 1.63 17.44 -17.22
N VAL A 270 2.25 17.47 -18.41
CA VAL A 270 2.12 16.43 -19.45
C VAL A 270 3.47 15.81 -19.83
N GLY A 271 4.59 16.35 -19.33
CA GLY A 271 5.92 15.88 -19.69
C GLY A 271 6.34 16.26 -21.13
N ARG A 272 7.33 15.55 -21.66
CA ARG A 272 7.87 15.77 -23.00
C ARG A 272 7.15 14.90 -24.04
N TYR A 273 7.08 15.42 -25.26
CA TYR A 273 6.56 14.68 -26.41
C TYR A 273 7.64 14.51 -27.47
N VAL A 274 8.01 13.26 -27.76
CA VAL A 274 9.07 12.90 -28.71
C VAL A 274 8.58 11.77 -29.60
N ASP A 275 8.66 11.96 -30.92
CA ASP A 275 8.33 10.95 -31.93
C ASP A 275 6.98 10.24 -31.74
N GLY A 276 5.94 10.97 -31.36
CA GLY A 276 4.61 10.41 -31.18
C GLY A 276 4.31 9.85 -29.80
N ARG A 277 5.24 9.98 -28.84
CA ARG A 277 5.14 9.39 -27.50
C ARG A 277 5.36 10.43 -26.41
N TYR A 278 4.65 10.28 -25.30
CA TYR A 278 4.87 11.08 -24.10
C TYR A 278 5.89 10.40 -23.19
N PHE A 279 6.75 11.20 -22.58
CA PHE A 279 7.72 10.80 -21.56
C PHE A 279 7.52 11.71 -20.35
N PHE A 280 7.40 11.11 -19.18
CA PHE A 280 7.21 11.84 -17.93
C PHE A 280 8.54 12.25 -17.29
N ASP A 281 9.60 11.49 -17.57
CA ASP A 281 10.93 11.62 -16.98
C ASP A 281 10.87 11.60 -15.43
N PRO A 282 10.42 10.49 -14.80
CA PRO A 282 10.08 10.43 -13.37
C PRO A 282 11.25 10.82 -12.44
N ASP A 283 12.49 10.48 -12.81
CA ASP A 283 13.67 10.72 -11.98
C ASP A 283 14.26 12.14 -12.15
N GLN A 284 13.70 12.96 -13.05
CA GLN A 284 14.22 14.29 -13.29
C GLN A 284 14.01 15.19 -12.05
N PRO A 285 15.05 15.93 -11.58
CA PRO A 285 14.87 16.92 -10.53
C PRO A 285 13.88 18.02 -10.93
N VAL A 286 13.02 18.43 -10.01
CA VAL A 286 12.05 19.50 -10.23
C VAL A 286 12.65 20.84 -9.79
N THR A 287 12.52 21.88 -10.62
CA THR A 287 12.95 23.22 -10.21
C THR A 287 11.92 23.89 -9.31
N ARG A 288 12.38 24.83 -8.49
CA ARG A 288 11.55 25.62 -7.58
C ARG A 288 10.40 26.33 -8.28
N ALA A 289 10.67 26.98 -9.42
CA ALA A 289 9.64 27.64 -10.22
C ALA A 289 8.62 26.64 -10.78
N GLN A 290 9.09 25.49 -11.27
CA GLN A 290 8.23 24.47 -11.84
C GLN A 290 7.28 23.89 -10.78
N PHE A 291 7.80 23.51 -9.61
CA PHE A 291 6.96 23.00 -8.53
C PHE A 291 5.92 24.03 -8.08
N LEU A 292 6.32 25.29 -7.87
CA LEU A 292 5.41 26.35 -7.47
C LEU A 292 4.24 26.50 -8.46
N THR A 293 4.52 26.53 -9.77
CA THR A 293 3.45 26.65 -10.78
C THR A 293 2.48 25.48 -10.77
N MET A 294 2.98 24.25 -10.61
CA MET A 294 2.12 23.06 -10.53
C MET A 294 1.28 23.09 -9.25
N ALA A 295 1.88 23.43 -8.11
CA ALA A 295 1.20 23.54 -6.82
C ALA A 295 0.12 24.64 -6.83
N MET A 296 0.40 25.80 -7.44
CA MET A 296 -0.58 26.87 -7.61
C MET A 296 -1.78 26.42 -8.45
N SER A 297 -1.55 25.65 -9.52
CA SER A 297 -2.62 25.08 -10.33
C SER A 297 -3.52 24.14 -9.51
N VAL A 298 -2.93 23.30 -8.66
CA VAL A 298 -3.69 22.42 -7.74
C VAL A 298 -4.50 23.23 -6.73
N ALA A 299 -3.92 24.28 -6.14
CA ALA A 299 -4.59 25.13 -5.16
C ALA A 299 -5.57 26.15 -5.76
N GLY A 300 -5.58 26.29 -7.09
CA GLY A 300 -6.42 27.27 -7.80
C GLY A 300 -5.96 28.73 -7.64
N LEU A 301 -4.71 28.97 -7.24
CA LEU A 301 -4.14 30.32 -7.17
C LEU A 301 -3.73 30.78 -8.57
N LYS A 302 -4.31 31.89 -9.05
CA LYS A 302 -4.04 32.41 -10.40
C LYS A 302 -2.79 33.26 -10.46
N ASP A 303 -2.05 33.11 -11.54
CA ASP A 303 -0.92 33.96 -11.90
C ASP A 303 -1.34 35.43 -12.06
N LEU A 304 -0.40 36.34 -11.78
CA LEU A 304 -0.56 37.74 -12.13
C LEU A 304 -0.17 37.97 -13.59
N GLU A 305 -1.03 38.67 -14.34
CA GLU A 305 -0.78 39.01 -15.74
C GLU A 305 0.18 40.20 -15.88
N GLY A 306 0.97 40.21 -16.96
CA GLY A 306 1.81 41.36 -17.33
C GLY A 306 2.97 41.66 -16.39
N VAL A 307 3.34 40.73 -15.51
CA VAL A 307 4.46 40.91 -14.58
C VAL A 307 5.79 40.90 -15.34
N THR A 308 6.56 41.97 -15.17
CA THR A 308 7.94 42.07 -15.65
C THR A 308 8.98 42.04 -14.52
N LEU A 309 8.57 42.35 -13.28
CA LEU A 309 9.41 42.40 -12.08
C LEU A 309 8.68 41.73 -10.90
N THR A 310 9.33 40.75 -10.27
CA THR A 310 8.74 39.84 -9.27
C THR A 310 8.88 40.28 -7.82
N GLY A 311 9.74 41.26 -7.54
CA GLY A 311 10.05 41.71 -6.18
C GLY A 311 11.19 40.96 -5.48
N PHE A 312 11.77 39.94 -6.13
CA PHE A 312 13.00 39.29 -5.68
C PHE A 312 14.24 39.92 -6.31
N SER A 313 15.39 39.84 -5.64
CA SER A 313 16.64 40.42 -6.14
C SER A 313 17.24 39.63 -7.31
N ASP A 314 16.89 38.35 -7.46
CA ASP A 314 17.31 37.48 -8.57
C ASP A 314 16.30 37.49 -9.74
N ASP A 315 15.50 38.55 -9.90
CA ASP A 315 14.44 38.65 -10.92
C ASP A 315 14.89 38.33 -12.35
N ASP A 316 16.13 38.68 -12.71
CA ASP A 316 16.71 38.39 -14.03
C ASP A 316 16.93 36.89 -14.27
N ALA A 317 17.10 36.10 -13.20
CA ALA A 317 17.21 34.64 -13.24
C ALA A 317 15.84 33.95 -13.25
N ILE A 318 14.75 34.68 -12.97
CA ILE A 318 13.39 34.13 -12.99
C ILE A 318 12.85 34.14 -14.41
N PRO A 319 12.55 32.96 -15.01
CA PRO A 319 12.06 32.89 -16.38
C PRO A 319 10.76 33.67 -16.57
N THR A 320 10.57 34.29 -17.74
CA THR A 320 9.37 35.08 -18.06
C THR A 320 8.07 34.33 -17.80
N TRP A 321 8.03 33.03 -18.10
CA TRP A 321 6.85 32.19 -17.89
C TRP A 321 6.50 32.01 -16.39
N ALA A 322 7.47 32.14 -15.48
CA ALA A 322 7.29 31.95 -14.05
C ALA A 322 6.98 33.26 -13.29
N LYS A 323 7.29 34.43 -13.87
CA LYS A 323 7.20 35.71 -13.15
C LYS A 323 5.80 36.01 -12.61
N GLY A 324 4.76 35.69 -13.38
CA GLY A 324 3.36 35.86 -12.96
C GLY A 324 3.00 35.03 -11.73
N ALA A 325 3.37 33.74 -11.75
CA ALA A 325 3.16 32.81 -10.65
C ALA A 325 3.96 33.20 -9.40
N VAL A 326 5.26 33.46 -9.55
CA VAL A 326 6.15 33.85 -8.44
C VAL A 326 5.64 35.11 -7.74
N SER A 327 5.18 36.10 -8.51
CA SER A 327 4.65 37.35 -7.95
C SER A 327 3.29 37.16 -7.27
N ALA A 328 2.42 36.29 -7.83
CA ALA A 328 1.16 35.93 -7.20
C ALA A 328 1.40 35.23 -5.85
N ALA A 329 2.32 34.26 -5.82
CA ALA A 329 2.68 33.53 -4.62
C ALA A 329 3.31 34.43 -3.55
N LEU A 330 4.21 35.36 -3.95
CA LEU A 330 4.78 36.35 -3.04
C LEU A 330 3.69 37.25 -2.45
N LYS A 331 2.78 37.76 -3.31
CA LYS A 331 1.65 38.60 -2.88
C LYS A 331 0.70 37.86 -1.94
N ALA A 332 0.50 36.57 -2.14
CA ALA A 332 -0.31 35.71 -1.29
C ALA A 332 0.40 35.30 0.01
N GLY A 333 1.70 35.60 0.17
CA GLY A 333 2.49 35.19 1.33
C GLY A 333 2.91 33.72 1.31
N VAL A 334 2.63 33.00 0.22
CA VAL A 334 2.97 31.57 0.03
C VAL A 334 4.48 31.36 0.01
N VAL A 335 5.19 32.26 -0.67
CA VAL A 335 6.66 32.24 -0.77
C VAL A 335 7.24 33.55 -0.26
N GLN A 336 8.32 33.45 0.51
CA GLN A 336 9.06 34.62 1.02
C GLN A 336 10.47 34.73 0.43
N GLY A 337 10.92 33.69 -0.30
CA GLY A 337 12.30 33.54 -0.77
C GLY A 337 13.27 33.18 0.36
N THR A 338 14.51 32.86 -0.02
CA THR A 338 15.63 32.77 0.90
C THR A 338 16.39 34.11 0.92
N ARG A 339 17.40 34.23 1.77
CA ARG A 339 18.24 35.43 1.86
C ARG A 339 19.58 35.14 1.22
N ASP A 340 20.02 36.00 0.31
CA ASP A 340 21.39 35.96 -0.19
C ASP A 340 22.41 36.44 0.87
N GLU A 341 23.69 36.43 0.53
CA GLU A 341 24.79 36.85 1.41
C GLU A 341 24.63 38.32 1.90
N ASN A 342 23.89 39.15 1.18
CA ASN A 342 23.62 40.55 1.52
C ASN A 342 22.27 40.75 2.23
N GLY A 343 21.52 39.68 2.49
CA GLY A 343 20.19 39.71 3.11
C GLY A 343 19.05 40.07 2.14
N ALA A 344 19.31 40.18 0.84
CA ALA A 344 18.27 40.44 -0.14
C ALA A 344 17.43 39.18 -0.39
N PRO A 345 16.10 39.30 -0.60
CA PRO A 345 15.24 38.15 -0.85
C PRO A 345 15.48 37.59 -2.25
N VAL A 346 15.82 36.31 -2.35
CA VAL A 346 15.98 35.58 -3.61
C VAL A 346 14.96 34.46 -3.71
N PHE A 347 14.44 34.21 -4.92
CA PHE A 347 13.49 33.12 -5.15
C PHE A 347 14.20 31.79 -5.47
N GLY A 348 15.26 31.81 -6.28
CA GLY A 348 15.98 30.61 -6.71
C GLY A 348 15.21 29.81 -7.77
N ALA A 349 14.69 30.46 -8.81
CA ALA A 349 13.76 29.85 -9.77
C ALA A 349 14.27 28.55 -10.43
N GLY A 350 15.56 28.50 -10.76
CA GLY A 350 16.19 27.38 -11.45
C GLY A 350 16.74 26.30 -10.52
N ASP A 351 16.73 26.52 -9.21
CA ASP A 351 17.29 25.58 -8.25
C ASP A 351 16.39 24.36 -8.09
N SER A 352 16.99 23.19 -7.87
CA SER A 352 16.23 21.99 -7.53
C SER A 352 15.52 22.20 -6.19
N ILE A 353 14.21 21.97 -6.15
CA ILE A 353 13.43 22.12 -4.92
C ILE A 353 13.65 20.93 -3.99
N SER A 354 13.77 21.20 -2.69
CA SER A 354 13.77 20.16 -1.65
C SER A 354 12.35 19.77 -1.21
N ARG A 355 12.19 18.57 -0.67
CA ARG A 355 10.90 18.07 -0.14
C ARG A 355 10.33 18.99 0.94
N ALA A 356 11.20 19.55 1.78
CA ALA A 356 10.83 20.55 2.77
C ALA A 356 10.19 21.80 2.16
N GLU A 357 10.81 22.35 1.13
CA GLU A 357 10.34 23.58 0.48
C GLU A 357 9.03 23.33 -0.27
N ALA A 358 8.92 22.20 -0.96
CA ALA A 358 7.68 21.77 -1.59
C ALA A 358 6.55 21.61 -0.56
N ALA A 359 6.85 20.97 0.58
CA ALA A 359 5.89 20.77 1.65
C ALA A 359 5.37 22.10 2.20
N VAL A 360 6.26 23.05 2.50
CA VAL A 360 5.86 24.38 3.01
C VAL A 360 5.08 25.19 1.97
N MET A 361 5.51 25.18 0.70
CA MET A 361 4.76 25.87 -0.36
C MET A 361 3.35 25.32 -0.49
N LEU A 362 3.20 24.00 -0.49
CA LEU A 362 1.93 23.34 -0.68
C LEU A 362 1.00 23.50 0.55
N ASP A 363 1.55 23.40 1.75
CA ASP A 363 0.83 23.65 3.01
C ASP A 363 0.28 25.09 3.07
N ASN A 364 1.11 26.08 2.74
CA ASN A 364 0.69 27.48 2.65
C ASN A 364 -0.37 27.72 1.56
N LEU A 365 -0.24 27.07 0.39
CA LEU A 365 -1.20 27.19 -0.70
C LEU A 365 -2.57 26.58 -0.35
N LEU A 366 -2.56 25.46 0.38
CA LEU A 366 -3.75 24.71 0.73
C LEU A 366 -4.41 25.17 2.03
N ASP A 367 -3.77 26.08 2.78
CA ASP A 367 -4.25 26.64 4.04
C ASP A 367 -4.68 25.53 5.02
N ILE A 368 -3.77 24.58 5.26
CA ILE A 368 -4.04 23.44 6.16
C ILE A 368 -3.84 23.89 7.61
N THR A 369 -4.77 23.51 8.47
CA THR A 369 -4.68 23.80 9.90
C THR A 369 -3.60 22.96 10.56
N ASP A 370 -2.83 23.60 11.43
CA ASP A 370 -1.76 22.93 12.18
C ASP A 370 -2.27 21.75 13.00
N VAL A 371 -1.59 20.63 12.83
CA VAL A 371 -1.70 19.46 13.71
C VAL A 371 -0.57 19.43 14.74
N PRO A 372 -0.72 18.71 15.87
CA PRO A 372 0.37 18.56 16.83
C PRO A 372 1.57 17.83 16.20
N VAL A 373 2.64 18.56 15.87
CA VAL A 373 3.83 18.01 15.19
C VAL A 373 4.45 16.82 15.93
N ALA A 374 4.37 16.78 17.26
CA ALA A 374 4.90 15.67 18.06
C ALA A 374 4.23 14.31 17.77
N VAL A 375 3.01 14.31 17.21
CA VAL A 375 2.29 13.09 16.84
C VAL A 375 2.73 12.57 15.47
N PHE A 376 3.03 13.47 14.54
CA PHE A 376 3.28 13.14 13.13
C PHE A 376 4.76 13.17 12.75
N SER A 377 5.60 13.85 13.53
CA SER A 377 7.04 13.97 13.32
C SER A 377 7.76 14.04 14.68
N PRO A 378 7.67 12.98 15.50
CA PRO A 378 8.25 12.98 16.85
C PRO A 378 9.76 13.18 16.80
N GLY A 379 10.25 14.21 17.51
CA GLY A 379 11.68 14.50 17.62
C GLY A 379 12.31 15.19 16.41
N SER A 380 11.53 15.55 15.38
CA SER A 380 12.03 16.32 14.25
C SER A 380 12.43 17.74 14.67
N GLY A 381 13.66 18.15 14.31
CA GLY A 381 14.15 19.53 14.47
C GLY A 381 14.08 20.32 13.16
N HIS A 382 13.51 19.73 12.11
CA HIS A 382 13.53 20.30 10.78
C HIS A 382 12.56 21.49 10.67
N TRP A 383 12.98 22.57 10.00
CA TRP A 383 12.17 23.80 9.90
C TRP A 383 10.83 23.61 9.19
N ALA A 384 10.72 22.58 8.35
CA ALA A 384 9.50 22.20 7.62
C ALA A 384 8.65 21.12 8.32
N ALA A 385 9.01 20.71 9.54
CA ALA A 385 8.32 19.61 10.24
C ALA A 385 6.82 19.87 10.44
N GLN A 386 6.43 21.12 10.74
CA GLN A 386 5.02 21.48 10.91
C GLN A 386 4.23 21.28 9.61
N SER A 387 4.71 21.81 8.49
CA SER A 387 4.05 21.62 7.19
C SER A 387 4.03 20.16 6.76
N ALA A 388 5.11 19.41 7.00
CA ALA A 388 5.14 17.98 6.72
C ALA A 388 4.10 17.21 7.55
N ALA A 389 3.95 17.54 8.83
CA ALA A 389 2.92 16.98 9.70
C ALA A 389 1.50 17.31 9.21
N ASN A 390 1.25 18.55 8.79
CA ASN A 390 -0.04 18.99 8.26
C ASN A 390 -0.41 18.25 6.97
N LEU A 391 0.53 18.16 6.02
CA LEU A 391 0.35 17.41 4.78
C LEU A 391 0.14 15.92 5.06
N SER A 392 0.89 15.33 6.00
CA SER A 392 0.75 13.92 6.35
C SER A 392 -0.59 13.61 7.00
N ALA A 393 -1.02 14.43 7.96
CA ALA A 393 -2.34 14.31 8.59
C ALA A 393 -3.50 14.49 7.61
N SER A 394 -3.27 15.23 6.52
CA SER A 394 -4.23 15.42 5.43
C SER A 394 -4.17 14.33 4.35
N GLY A 395 -3.30 13.33 4.50
CA GLY A 395 -3.12 12.24 3.53
C GLY A 395 -2.43 12.66 2.22
N ILE A 396 -1.78 13.83 2.19
CA ILE A 396 -1.09 14.35 0.99
C ILE A 396 0.29 13.73 0.83
N ILE A 397 1.01 13.57 1.93
CA ILE A 397 2.29 12.85 1.99
C ILE A 397 2.24 11.73 3.01
N ARG A 398 3.14 10.77 2.88
CA ARG A 398 3.27 9.70 3.87
C ARG A 398 4.11 10.16 5.06
N ALA A 399 3.85 9.58 6.23
CA ALA A 399 4.60 9.91 7.45
C ALA A 399 6.09 9.49 7.35
N ASP A 400 6.40 8.39 6.65
CA ASP A 400 7.78 7.92 6.44
C ASP A 400 8.59 8.80 5.47
N THR A 401 7.92 9.65 4.69
CA THR A 401 8.58 10.66 3.84
C THR A 401 8.67 12.04 4.48
N ALA A 402 8.17 12.19 5.71
CA ALA A 402 8.19 13.43 6.49
C ALA A 402 9.38 13.55 7.46
N GLY A 403 10.29 12.56 7.49
CA GLY A 403 11.48 12.60 8.35
C GLY A 403 12.54 13.61 7.88
N ASP A 404 13.40 14.07 8.79
CA ASP A 404 14.40 15.12 8.55
C ASP A 404 15.30 14.84 7.32
N VAL A 405 15.70 13.58 7.14
CA VAL A 405 16.54 13.14 6.01
C VAL A 405 15.77 13.28 4.69
N GLN A 406 14.52 12.83 4.66
CA GLN A 406 13.65 12.88 3.49
C GLN A 406 13.24 14.31 3.16
N LEU A 407 13.01 15.16 4.17
CA LEU A 407 12.71 16.57 3.98
C LEU A 407 13.87 17.33 3.32
N SER A 408 15.11 16.91 3.61
CA SER A 408 16.31 17.52 3.03
C SER A 408 16.61 17.07 1.60
N SER A 409 15.92 16.05 1.07
CA SER A 409 16.19 15.52 -0.28
C SER A 409 15.58 16.42 -1.37
N ALA A 410 16.23 16.49 -2.53
CA ALA A 410 15.61 17.07 -3.72
C ALA A 410 14.39 16.24 -4.16
N LEU A 411 13.36 16.88 -4.73
CA LEU A 411 12.26 16.15 -5.38
C LEU A 411 12.62 15.76 -6.80
N THR A 412 12.29 14.51 -7.13
CA THR A 412 12.10 14.07 -8.50
C THR A 412 10.70 14.44 -9.03
N MET A 413 10.49 14.34 -10.33
CA MET A 413 9.17 14.59 -10.93
C MET A 413 8.13 13.58 -10.43
N ALA A 414 8.54 12.33 -10.17
CA ALA A 414 7.70 11.32 -9.53
C ALA A 414 7.26 11.75 -8.12
N ASP A 415 8.20 12.22 -7.28
CA ASP A 415 7.89 12.71 -5.94
C ASP A 415 6.90 13.88 -5.97
N ALA A 416 7.13 14.84 -6.87
CA ALA A 416 6.27 16.00 -7.02
C ALA A 416 4.86 15.58 -7.50
N ALA A 417 4.77 14.64 -8.42
CA ALA A 417 3.51 14.14 -8.93
C ALA A 417 2.67 13.47 -7.84
N GLU A 418 3.28 12.59 -7.06
CA GLU A 418 2.61 11.91 -5.94
C GLU A 418 2.11 12.91 -4.90
N MET A 419 2.95 13.89 -4.53
CA MET A 419 2.57 14.94 -3.59
C MET A 419 1.40 15.79 -4.12
N LEU A 420 1.41 16.17 -5.40
CA LEU A 420 0.36 16.97 -6.02
C LEU A 420 -0.94 16.18 -6.25
N ASP A 421 -0.86 14.90 -6.55
CA ASP A 421 -2.00 13.99 -6.64
C ASP A 421 -2.68 13.78 -5.26
N GLY A 422 -1.89 13.70 -4.18
CA GLY A 422 -2.38 13.75 -2.82
C GLY A 422 -3.15 15.04 -2.52
N ALA A 423 -2.59 16.19 -2.92
CA ALA A 423 -3.25 17.49 -2.76
C ALA A 423 -4.55 17.61 -3.57
N LEU A 424 -4.58 17.15 -4.83
CA LEU A 424 -5.82 17.08 -5.63
C LEU A 424 -6.89 16.23 -4.94
N THR A 425 -6.50 15.07 -4.39
CA THR A 425 -7.41 14.20 -3.63
C THR A 425 -8.01 14.92 -2.42
N MET A 426 -7.19 15.68 -1.69
CA MET A 426 -7.64 16.46 -0.54
C MET A 426 -8.60 17.59 -0.97
N VAL A 427 -8.29 18.32 -2.04
CA VAL A 427 -9.14 19.39 -2.59
C VAL A 427 -10.50 18.84 -3.05
N ASP A 428 -10.52 17.67 -3.70
CA ASP A 428 -11.75 16.98 -4.09
C ASP A 428 -12.58 16.54 -2.87
N ALA A 429 -11.93 16.04 -1.82
CA ALA A 429 -12.60 15.67 -0.58
C ALA A 429 -13.24 16.88 0.12
N ARG A 430 -12.56 18.04 0.13
CA ARG A 430 -13.10 19.30 0.67
C ARG A 430 -14.30 19.79 -0.14
N SER A 431 -14.24 19.75 -1.47
CA SER A 431 -15.32 20.24 -2.34
C SER A 431 -16.57 19.35 -2.31
N SER A 432 -16.40 18.05 -2.09
CA SER A 432 -17.50 17.08 -1.97
C SER A 432 -18.12 16.99 -0.57
N GLY A 433 -17.54 17.66 0.44
CA GLY A 433 -17.97 17.57 1.83
C GLY A 433 -17.68 16.21 2.49
N SER A 434 -16.82 15.39 1.87
CA SER A 434 -16.47 14.03 2.33
C SER A 434 -15.30 14.02 3.33
N TRP A 435 -14.71 15.17 3.64
CA TRP A 435 -13.50 15.34 4.45
C TRP A 435 -13.77 15.35 5.97
N LEU A 436 -14.36 14.28 6.51
CA LEU A 436 -14.30 14.02 7.95
C LEU A 436 -13.64 12.64 8.18
N PRO A 437 -12.36 12.59 8.56
CA PRO A 437 -11.66 11.33 8.80
C PRO A 437 -11.94 10.73 10.19
N TRP A 438 -12.86 11.29 10.98
CA TRP A 438 -13.28 10.73 12.27
C TRP A 438 -14.80 10.77 12.45
N SER A 439 -15.46 9.66 12.12
CA SER A 439 -16.79 9.30 12.62
C SER A 439 -16.81 7.84 13.04
#